data_AF-A0A370G7X5-F1
#
_entry.id   AF-A0A370G7X5-F1
#
_cell.length_a   1.000
_cell.length_b   1.000
_cell.length_c   1.000
_cell.angle_alpha   90.00
_cell.angle_beta   90.00
_cell.angle_gamma   90.00
#
_symmetry.space_group_name_H-M   'P 1'
#
loop_
_entity.id
_entity.type
_entity.pdbx_description
1 polymer ?
#
loop_
_entity_poly.entity_id
_entity_poly.type
_entity_poly.pdbx_seq_one_letter_code
_entity_poly.pdbx_strand_id
1 'polypeptide(L)'
;MNKSMFDLETLKDIRRQADEISYMCMSRQFYEDEKVLKQALDHICRTLGMFADMEIKKVKGENISYDPESYIKGRMALAYNAIMKINQDEEYPA
;
A
#
# COMPACT_ATOMS: atom_id res chain seq x y z
N MET A 1 9.13 27.13 -4.95
CA MET A 1 9.06 26.01 -3.99
C MET A 1 8.25 24.91 -4.63
N ASN A 2 8.85 23.75 -4.90
CA ASN A 2 8.09 22.59 -5.39
C ASN A 2 7.11 22.17 -4.31
N LYS A 3 5.81 22.31 -4.56
CA LYS A 3 4.77 21.76 -3.69
C LYS A 3 4.94 20.24 -3.75
N SER A 4 5.34 19.63 -2.63
CA SER A 4 5.37 18.17 -2.53
C SER A 4 3.99 17.66 -2.90
N MET A 5 3.94 16.73 -3.85
CA MET A 5 2.70 16.19 -4.37
C MET A 5 1.94 15.39 -3.31
N PHE A 6 2.67 14.77 -2.36
CA PHE A 6 2.11 14.21 -1.14
C PHE A 6 2.24 15.20 0.02
N ASP A 7 1.19 15.37 0.81
CA ASP A 7 1.31 15.98 2.13
C ASP A 7 1.89 15.00 3.17
N LEU A 8 2.38 15.56 4.28
CA LEU A 8 3.04 14.78 5.33
C LEU A 8 2.10 13.74 5.97
N GLU A 9 0.81 14.05 6.11
CA GLU A 9 -0.15 13.15 6.75
C GLU A 9 -0.44 11.94 5.87
N THR A 10 -0.53 12.13 4.56
CA THR A 10 -0.68 11.06 3.58
C THR A 10 0.54 10.14 3.58
N LEU A 11 1.75 10.69 3.68
CA LEU A 11 2.97 9.88 3.78
C LEU A 11 3.01 9.06 5.08
N LYS A 12 2.58 9.64 6.21
CA LYS A 12 2.47 8.92 7.49
C LYS A 12 1.49 7.77 7.41
N ASP A 13 0.33 7.96 6.79
CA ASP A 13 -0.69 6.93 6.69
C ASP A 13 -0.26 5.78 5.77
N ILE A 14 0.36 6.07 4.62
CA ILE A 14 0.95 5.06 3.74
C ILE A 14 2.00 4.24 4.49
N ARG A 15 2.89 4.90 5.26
CA ARG A 15 3.92 4.21 6.06
C ARG A 15 3.28 3.29 7.11
N ARG A 16 2.30 3.80 7.86
CA ARG A 16 1.59 3.03 8.89
C ARG A 16 0.97 1.76 8.29
N GLN A 17 0.25 1.88 7.16
CA GLN A 17 -0.36 0.74 6.48
C GLN A 17 0.69 -0.28 6.01
N ALA A 18 1.83 0.19 5.49
CA ALA A 18 2.92 -0.68 5.07
C ALA A 18 3.54 -1.45 6.26
N ASP A 19 3.76 -0.76 7.39
CA ASP A 19 4.29 -1.38 8.61
C ASP A 19 3.33 -2.44 9.15
N GLU A 20 2.03 -2.14 9.19
CA GLU A 20 0.98 -3.06 9.63
C GLU A 20 0.87 -4.29 8.71
N ILE A 21 0.91 -4.11 7.39
CA ILE A 21 0.96 -5.22 6.42
C ILE A 21 2.20 -6.10 6.68
N SER A 22 3.37 -5.49 6.83
CA SER A 22 4.63 -6.20 7.07
C SER A 22 4.58 -7.01 8.37
N TYR A 23 4.08 -6.39 9.44
CA TYR A 23 3.90 -7.07 10.72
C TYR A 23 2.99 -8.29 10.59
N MET A 24 1.85 -8.15 9.92
CA MET A 24 0.91 -9.25 9.76
C MET A 24 1.46 -10.39 8.92
N CYS A 25 2.11 -10.10 7.79
CA CYS A 25 2.76 -11.11 6.95
C CYS A 25 3.86 -11.90 7.66
N MET A 26 4.52 -11.30 8.66
CA MET A 26 5.59 -11.93 9.44
C MET A 26 5.09 -12.58 10.73
N SER A 27 3.85 -12.32 11.13
CA SER A 27 3.22 -12.94 12.29
C SER A 27 2.99 -14.44 12.03
N ARG A 28 3.17 -15.27 13.06
CA ARG A 28 2.98 -16.73 12.95
C ARG A 28 1.51 -17.15 12.80
N GLN A 29 0.58 -16.19 12.76
CA GLN A 29 -0.87 -16.38 12.70
C GLN A 29 -1.42 -16.30 11.26
N PHE A 30 -0.59 -16.40 10.22
CA PHE A 30 -1.01 -16.14 8.85
C PHE A 30 -0.26 -17.05 7.85
N TYR A 31 -0.85 -17.73 6.83
CA TYR A 31 -2.14 -17.70 6.12
C TYR A 31 -2.56 -19.12 5.67
N GLU A 32 -3.86 -19.41 5.59
CA GLU A 32 -4.41 -20.48 4.71
C GLU A 32 -4.86 -19.95 3.33
N ASP A 33 -5.14 -18.64 3.17
CA ASP A 33 -5.63 -18.06 1.91
C ASP A 33 -4.53 -17.38 1.06
N GLU A 34 -3.89 -18.20 0.21
CA GLU A 34 -2.86 -17.78 -0.76
C GLU A 34 -3.36 -16.72 -1.76
N LYS A 35 -4.66 -16.71 -2.09
CA LYS A 35 -5.21 -15.80 -3.09
C LYS A 35 -5.22 -14.37 -2.59
N VAL A 36 -5.59 -14.17 -1.33
CA VAL A 36 -5.62 -12.83 -0.72
C VAL A 36 -4.21 -12.26 -0.56
N LEU A 37 -3.25 -13.09 -0.16
CA LEU A 37 -1.83 -12.72 -0.16
C LEU A 37 -1.34 -12.25 -1.53
N LYS A 38 -1.63 -13.01 -2.60
CA LYS A 38 -1.27 -12.63 -3.98
C LYS A 38 -1.89 -11.30 -4.39
N GLN A 39 -3.14 -11.04 -4.01
CA GLN A 39 -3.82 -9.77 -4.31
C GLN A 39 -3.21 -8.59 -3.56
N ALA A 40 -2.93 -8.76 -2.26
CA ALA A 40 -2.26 -7.73 -1.47
C ALA A 40 -0.87 -7.42 -2.04
N LEU A 41 -0.10 -8.45 -2.41
CA LEU A 41 1.21 -8.30 -3.05
C LEU A 41 1.13 -7.56 -4.39
N ASP A 42 0.18 -7.89 -5.28
CA ASP A 42 -0.03 -7.15 -6.54
C ASP A 42 -0.26 -5.66 -6.28
N HIS A 43 -1.11 -5.32 -5.31
CA HIS A 43 -1.41 -3.94 -4.98
C HIS A 43 -0.20 -3.19 -4.41
N ILE A 44 0.60 -3.84 -3.56
CA ILE A 44 1.87 -3.27 -3.04
C ILE A 44 2.85 -3.04 -4.19
N CYS A 45 3.04 -4.01 -5.09
CA CYS A 45 3.92 -3.86 -6.25
C CYS A 45 3.49 -2.71 -7.16
N ARG A 46 2.18 -2.50 -7.37
CA ARG A 46 1.65 -1.37 -8.13
C ARG A 46 1.89 -0.03 -7.44
N THR A 47 1.73 0.03 -6.11
CA THR A 47 2.08 1.22 -5.32
C THR A 47 3.55 1.58 -5.49
N LEU A 48 4.45 0.60 -5.32
CA LEU A 48 5.89 0.79 -5.47
C LEU A 48 6.27 1.21 -6.89
N GLY A 49 5.64 0.58 -7.90
CA GLY A 49 5.84 0.95 -9.30
C GLY A 49 5.45 2.39 -9.59
N MET A 50 4.31 2.85 -9.06
CA MET A 50 3.89 4.24 -9.20
C MET A 50 4.84 5.22 -8.49
N PHE A 51 5.25 4.90 -7.27
CA PHE A 51 6.21 5.72 -6.52
C PHE A 51 7.56 5.83 -7.26
N ALA A 52 8.07 4.72 -7.78
CA ALA A 52 9.32 4.70 -8.55
C ALA A 52 9.19 5.51 -9.84
N ASP A 53 8.10 5.38 -10.59
CA ASP A 53 7.85 6.16 -11.81
C ASP A 53 7.80 7.67 -11.52
N MET A 54 7.21 8.08 -10.40
CA MET A 54 7.23 9.47 -9.96
C MET A 54 8.63 9.99 -9.67
N GLU A 55 9.43 9.24 -8.90
CA GLU A 55 10.80 9.67 -8.56
C GLU A 55 11.68 9.70 -9.82
N ILE A 56 11.48 8.78 -10.79
CA ILE A 56 12.13 8.83 -12.10
C ILE A 56 11.77 10.13 -12.84
N LYS A 57 10.48 10.46 -12.93
CA LYS A 57 10.01 11.69 -13.60
C LYS A 57 10.57 12.95 -12.95
N LYS A 58 10.60 12.98 -11.63
CA LYS A 58 11.21 14.07 -10.84
C LYS A 58 12.70 14.22 -11.10
N VAL A 59 13.46 13.12 -11.16
CA VAL A 59 14.89 13.13 -11.52
C VAL A 59 15.11 13.66 -12.95
N LYS A 60 14.21 13.33 -13.87
CA LYS A 60 14.25 13.80 -15.27
C LYS A 60 13.71 15.21 -15.48
N GLY A 61 13.10 15.82 -14.47
CA GLY A 61 12.40 17.11 -14.61
C GLY A 61 11.14 17.03 -15.49
N GLU A 62 10.53 15.85 -15.62
CA GLU A 62 9.30 15.62 -16.37
C GLU A 62 8.06 16.01 -15.53
N ASN A 63 7.03 16.53 -16.21
CA ASN A 63 5.74 16.79 -15.58
C ASN A 63 4.93 15.50 -15.41
N ILE A 64 4.24 15.38 -14.28
CA ILE A 64 3.29 14.29 -14.00
C ILE A 64 1.89 14.75 -14.40
N SER A 65 1.28 14.07 -15.38
CA SER A 65 -0.01 14.45 -15.99
C SER A 65 -1.24 13.74 -15.41
N TYR A 66 -1.05 12.92 -14.38
CA TYR A 66 -2.10 12.14 -13.72
C TYR A 66 -2.00 12.31 -12.20
N ASP A 67 -2.90 11.69 -11.46
CA ASP A 67 -2.95 11.72 -9.99
C ASP A 67 -2.38 10.42 -9.37
N PRO A 68 -1.05 10.34 -9.19
CA PRO A 68 -0.44 9.21 -8.50
C PRO A 68 -0.73 9.15 -7.01
N GLU A 69 -1.10 10.27 -6.35
CA GLU A 69 -1.45 10.23 -4.91
C GLU A 69 -2.69 9.36 -4.73
N SER A 70 -3.77 9.67 -5.46
CA SER A 70 -5.00 8.89 -5.39
C SER A 70 -4.77 7.43 -5.80
N TYR A 71 -3.93 7.18 -6.81
CA TYR A 71 -3.58 5.82 -7.21
C TYR A 71 -2.90 5.03 -6.09
N ILE A 72 -1.87 5.62 -5.47
CA ILE A 72 -1.11 5.00 -4.39
C ILE A 72 -2.00 4.75 -3.18
N LYS A 73 -2.80 5.74 -2.76
CA LYS A 73 -3.75 5.59 -1.65
C LYS A 73 -4.76 4.48 -1.92
N GLY A 74 -5.32 4.42 -3.12
CA GLY A 74 -6.26 3.38 -3.51
C GLY A 74 -5.66 1.97 -3.45
N ARG A 75 -4.43 1.79 -3.96
CA ARG A 75 -3.76 0.48 -3.95
C ARG A 75 -3.34 0.06 -2.53
N MET A 76 -2.80 0.99 -1.75
CA MET A 76 -2.44 0.71 -0.35
C MET A 76 -3.66 0.33 0.48
N ALA A 77 -4.78 1.04 0.34
CA ALA A 77 -6.02 0.71 1.04
C ALA A 77 -6.55 -0.68 0.65
N LEU A 78 -6.46 -1.07 -0.63
CA LEU A 78 -6.87 -2.41 -1.07
C LEU A 78 -5.97 -3.50 -0.47
N ALA A 79 -4.65 -3.30 -0.47
CA ALA A 79 -3.70 -4.24 0.14
C ALA A 79 -3.94 -4.36 1.66
N TYR A 80 -4.09 -3.22 2.34
CA TYR A 80 -4.34 -3.17 3.77
C TYR A 80 -5.63 -3.90 4.16
N ASN A 81 -6.73 -3.61 3.47
CA ASN A 81 -8.01 -4.25 3.74
C ASN A 81 -7.98 -5.76 3.46
N ALA A 82 -7.24 -6.20 2.44
CA ALA A 82 -7.08 -7.61 2.13
C ALA A 82 -6.39 -8.37 3.28
N ILE A 83 -5.31 -7.80 3.82
CA ILE A 83 -4.53 -8.40 4.91
C ILE A 83 -5.31 -8.33 6.24
N MET A 84 -5.94 -7.20 6.56
CA MET A 84 -6.57 -6.98 7.86
C MET A 84 -7.92 -7.66 8.04
N LYS A 85 -8.69 -7.87 6.95
CA LYS A 85 -9.99 -8.55 7.05
C LYS A 85 -9.86 -10.00 7.48
N ILE A 86 -8.80 -10.69 7.10
CA ILE A 86 -8.66 -12.11 7.44
C ILE A 86 -8.46 -12.32 8.95
N ASN A 87 -7.83 -11.38 9.66
CA ASN A 87 -7.74 -11.46 11.13
C ASN A 87 -9.12 -11.35 11.83
N GLN A 88 -10.07 -10.61 11.25
CA GLN A 88 -11.37 -10.39 11.90
C GLN A 88 -12.25 -11.65 11.88
N ASP A 89 -12.06 -12.51 10.87
CA ASP A 89 -12.83 -13.74 10.74
C ASP A 89 -12.31 -14.88 11.65
N GLU A 90 -11.08 -14.77 12.19
CA GLU A 90 -10.50 -15.76 13.11
C GLU A 90 -10.80 -15.51 14.61
N GLU A 91 -11.26 -14.30 14.99
CA GLU A 91 -11.55 -13.96 16.40
C GLU A 91 -12.93 -14.44 16.92
N TYR A 92 -13.77 -15.06 16.09
CA TYR A 92 -15.07 -15.63 16.52
C TYR A 92 -15.31 -17.07 16.01
N PRO A 93 -14.79 -18.10 16.70
CA PRO A 93 -15.47 -19.37 16.75
C PRO A 93 -16.63 -19.28 17.75
N ALA A 94 -17.82 -19.70 17.30
CA ALA A 94 -19.07 -19.75 18.07
C ALA A 94 -18.99 -20.61 19.34
#